data_AF-A0A1F8PBG1-F1
#
_entry.id   AF-A0A1F8PBG1-F1
#
_cell.length_a   1.000
_cell.length_b   1.000
_cell.length_c   1.000
_cell.angle_alpha   90.00
_cell.angle_beta   90.00
_cell.angle_gamma   90.00
#
_symmetry.space_group_name_H-M   'P 1'
#
loop_
_entity.id
_entity.type
_entity.pdbx_description
1 polymer ?
#
loop_
_entity_poly.entity_id
_entity_poly.type
_entity_poly.pdbx_seq_one_letter_code
_entity_poly.pdbx_strand_id
1 'polypeptide(L)'
;MSDVSQTEGKPLPEFEVPSLAGEANEEMFSKVKYLVEAQGVEVSFASRPDQDPDIKGFYSGKLIWVRPEESRAQQLKTLLHEVAHYYSEGVFRIPRADAETIAESVAFTIGAHFGFDTGTRSFPYVALWAKDKKVLEANLAAIRKVAGKIIDALEQTANKMTGVA
;
A
#
# COMPACT_ATOMS: atom_id res chain seq x y z
N MET A 1 27.56 -10.11 -6.86
CA MET A 1 26.76 -11.15 -6.19
C MET A 1 25.80 -10.41 -5.28
N SER A 2 24.58 -10.18 -5.77
CA SER A 2 23.55 -9.44 -5.05
C SER A 2 22.85 -10.42 -4.13
N ASP A 3 23.00 -10.19 -2.83
CA ASP A 3 22.33 -10.93 -1.77
C ASP A 3 20.83 -10.58 -1.81
N VAL A 4 20.01 -11.52 -2.29
CA VAL A 4 18.54 -11.38 -2.35
C VAL A 4 17.97 -12.05 -1.10
N SER A 5 18.29 -11.54 0.08
CA SER A 5 17.84 -12.09 1.36
C SER A 5 16.48 -11.50 1.78
N GLN A 6 15.47 -11.63 0.92
CA GLN A 6 14.06 -11.41 1.26
C GLN A 6 13.22 -12.65 0.97
N THR A 7 13.78 -13.83 1.26
CA THR A 7 13.02 -15.10 1.28
C THR A 7 13.45 -15.89 2.50
N GLU A 8 12.88 -15.58 3.67
CA GLU A 8 12.73 -16.56 4.77
C GLU A 8 11.89 -15.96 5.89
N GLY A 9 10.58 -16.04 5.71
CA GLY A 9 9.60 -15.75 6.73
C GLY A 9 8.25 -16.02 6.14
N LYS A 10 7.56 -17.05 6.65
CA LYS A 10 6.20 -17.36 6.21
C LYS A 10 5.38 -16.07 6.30
N PRO A 11 4.59 -15.72 5.26
CA PRO A 11 3.68 -14.60 5.36
C PRO A 11 2.84 -14.74 6.63
N LEU A 12 2.55 -13.60 7.27
CA LEU A 12 1.55 -13.59 8.34
C LEU A 12 0.28 -14.26 7.79
N PRO A 13 -0.50 -14.97 8.62
CA PRO A 13 -1.72 -15.62 8.13
C PRO A 13 -2.57 -14.61 7.37
N GLU A 14 -2.68 -14.80 6.05
CA GLU A 14 -3.59 -14.05 5.21
C GLU A 14 -4.99 -14.42 5.67
N PHE A 15 -5.64 -13.51 6.39
CA PHE A 15 -7.08 -13.62 6.53
C PHE A 15 -7.66 -13.23 5.18
N GLU A 16 -8.41 -14.14 4.55
CA GLU A 16 -9.15 -13.89 3.31
C GLU A 16 -10.07 -12.67 3.50
N VAL A 17 -9.54 -11.50 3.22
CA VAL A 17 -10.36 -10.33 2.92
C VAL A 17 -10.97 -10.66 1.56
N PRO A 18 -12.30 -10.64 1.42
CA PRO A 18 -12.93 -10.85 0.12
C PRO A 18 -12.24 -9.95 -0.90
N SER A 19 -11.81 -10.54 -2.03
CA SER A 19 -11.24 -9.76 -3.13
C SER A 19 -12.16 -8.58 -3.40
N LEU A 20 -11.58 -7.38 -3.44
CA LEU A 20 -12.33 -6.17 -3.75
C LEU A 20 -12.81 -6.29 -5.21
N ALA A 21 -14.05 -6.73 -5.37
CA ALA A 21 -14.74 -6.74 -6.65
C ALA A 21 -15.38 -5.35 -6.85
N GLY A 22 -14.86 -4.57 -7.80
CA GLY A 22 -15.38 -3.24 -8.11
C GLY A 22 -14.47 -2.46 -9.06
N GLU A 23 -15.01 -1.36 -9.60
CA GLU A 23 -14.23 -0.36 -10.34
C GLU A 23 -13.35 0.39 -9.34
N ALA A 24 -12.03 0.47 -9.62
CA ALA A 24 -11.17 1.32 -8.81
C ALA A 24 -11.41 2.78 -9.15
N ASN A 25 -11.07 3.67 -8.22
CA ASN A 25 -10.91 5.08 -8.56
C ASN A 25 -9.67 5.22 -9.46
N GLU A 26 -9.86 5.20 -10.78
CA GLU A 26 -8.80 5.33 -11.78
C GLU A 26 -8.01 6.64 -11.67
N GLU A 27 -8.68 7.71 -11.24
CA GLU A 27 -8.04 9.00 -10.99
C GLU A 27 -7.04 8.86 -9.84
N MET A 28 -7.45 8.23 -8.73
CA MET A 28 -6.58 7.96 -7.60
C MET A 28 -5.42 7.03 -7.98
N PHE A 29 -5.70 5.97 -8.73
CA PHE A 29 -4.66 5.07 -9.22
C PHE A 29 -3.59 5.83 -10.01
N SER A 30 -4.04 6.66 -10.95
CA SER A 30 -3.15 7.48 -11.79
C SER A 30 -2.36 8.48 -10.95
N LYS A 31 -2.99 9.11 -9.96
CA LYS A 31 -2.34 10.05 -9.02
C LYS A 31 -1.26 9.36 -8.19
N VAL A 32 -1.56 8.21 -7.59
CA VAL A 32 -0.60 7.44 -6.77
C VAL A 32 0.58 6.99 -7.61
N LYS A 33 0.31 6.42 -8.79
CA LYS A 33 1.36 6.01 -9.74
C LYS A 33 2.24 7.18 -10.14
N TYR A 34 1.64 8.29 -10.57
CA TYR A 34 2.39 9.48 -10.97
C TYR A 34 3.24 10.04 -9.81
N LEU A 35 2.68 10.10 -8.60
CA LEU A 35 3.38 10.61 -7.42
C LEU A 35 4.69 9.84 -7.18
N VAL A 36 4.64 8.51 -7.20
CA VAL A 36 5.84 7.71 -6.89
C VAL A 36 6.83 7.65 -8.07
N GLU A 37 6.34 7.68 -9.30
CA GLU A 37 7.20 7.81 -10.49
C GLU A 37 7.94 9.15 -10.50
N ALA A 38 7.26 10.24 -10.10
CA ALA A 38 7.89 11.56 -9.93
C ALA A 38 8.96 11.58 -8.82
N GLN A 39 8.91 10.62 -7.89
CA GLN A 39 9.91 10.40 -6.84
C GLN A 39 11.01 9.42 -7.26
N GLY A 40 10.99 8.95 -8.51
CA GLY A 40 11.99 8.06 -9.08
C GLY A 40 11.79 6.58 -8.72
N VAL A 41 10.57 6.19 -8.33
CA VAL A 41 10.18 4.79 -8.11
C VAL A 41 9.38 4.30 -9.32
N GLU A 42 9.86 3.28 -10.00
CA GLU A 42 9.15 2.63 -11.10
C GLU A 42 7.95 1.84 -10.58
N VAL A 43 6.80 1.94 -11.25
CA VAL A 43 5.63 1.09 -10.97
C VAL A 43 5.41 0.15 -12.16
N SER A 44 5.58 -1.15 -11.93
CA SER A 44 5.51 -2.19 -12.95
C SER A 44 4.34 -3.13 -12.75
N PHE A 45 3.68 -3.46 -13.86
CA PHE A 45 2.64 -4.50 -13.96
C PHE A 45 3.08 -5.59 -14.95
N ALA A 46 4.39 -5.75 -15.15
CA ALA A 46 4.91 -6.78 -16.05
C ALA A 46 4.51 -8.18 -15.55
N SER A 47 4.07 -9.06 -16.44
CA SER A 47 3.75 -10.44 -16.07
C SER A 47 4.99 -11.15 -15.51
N ARG A 48 4.81 -11.89 -14.42
CA ARG A 48 5.83 -12.70 -13.76
C ARG A 48 5.26 -14.09 -13.49
N PRO A 49 5.28 -14.99 -14.48
CA PRO A 49 4.63 -16.30 -14.37
C PRO A 49 5.25 -17.19 -13.29
N ASP A 50 6.53 -16.98 -12.96
CA ASP A 50 7.24 -17.74 -11.93
C ASP A 50 7.09 -17.13 -10.52
N GLN A 51 6.36 -16.02 -10.38
CA GLN A 51 6.10 -15.40 -9.08
C GLN A 51 5.05 -16.20 -8.31
N ASP A 52 5.36 -16.48 -7.03
CA ASP A 52 4.43 -17.11 -6.10
C ASP A 52 3.02 -16.46 -6.20
N PRO A 53 1.95 -17.22 -6.52
CA PRO A 53 0.61 -16.68 -6.73
C PRO A 53 0.07 -15.89 -5.54
N ASP A 54 0.53 -16.19 -4.32
CA ASP A 54 0.08 -15.49 -3.11
C ASP A 54 0.67 -14.07 -3.01
N ILE A 55 1.78 -13.79 -3.71
CA ILE A 55 2.40 -12.46 -3.74
C ILE A 55 1.66 -11.56 -4.71
N LYS A 56 0.95 -10.55 -4.20
CA LYS A 56 0.17 -9.59 -4.99
C LYS A 56 0.96 -8.37 -5.42
N GLY A 57 2.07 -8.07 -4.74
CA GLY A 57 2.97 -6.98 -5.05
C GLY A 57 4.20 -7.00 -4.15
N PHE A 58 5.17 -6.14 -4.45
CA PHE A 58 6.29 -5.86 -3.56
C PHE A 58 6.94 -4.52 -3.93
N TYR A 59 7.52 -3.87 -2.93
CA TYR A 59 8.47 -2.78 -3.07
C TYR A 59 9.91 -3.26 -2.83
N SER A 60 10.83 -2.94 -3.75
CA SER A 60 12.25 -3.22 -3.59
C SER A 60 13.12 -2.20 -4.32
N GLY A 61 13.93 -1.45 -3.57
CA GLY A 61 14.92 -0.50 -4.11
C GLY A 61 14.26 0.72 -4.76
N LYS A 62 13.97 0.65 -6.06
CA LYS A 62 13.25 1.71 -6.80
C LYS A 62 12.15 1.13 -7.69
N LEU A 63 11.65 -0.05 -7.35
CA LEU A 63 10.62 -0.75 -8.09
C LEU A 63 9.48 -1.10 -7.13
N ILE A 64 8.28 -0.71 -7.50
CA ILE A 64 7.03 -1.29 -7.02
C ILE A 64 6.51 -2.18 -8.14
N TRP A 65 6.35 -3.47 -7.87
CA TRP A 65 5.66 -4.38 -8.77
C TRP A 65 4.30 -4.73 -8.19
N VAL A 66 3.27 -4.74 -9.04
CA VAL A 66 1.92 -5.17 -8.69
C VAL A 66 1.46 -6.20 -9.70
N ARG A 67 0.87 -7.29 -9.21
CA ARG A 67 0.38 -8.40 -10.02
C ARG A 67 -0.65 -7.90 -11.05
N PRO A 68 -0.41 -8.06 -12.36
CA PRO A 68 -1.31 -7.56 -13.40
C PRO A 68 -2.64 -8.32 -13.48
N GLU A 69 -2.69 -9.56 -13.00
CA GLU A 69 -3.90 -10.40 -13.07
C GLU A 69 -4.94 -10.07 -11.98
N GLU A 70 -4.61 -9.23 -11.00
CA GLU A 70 -5.53 -8.83 -9.94
C GLU A 70 -6.61 -7.86 -10.42
N SER A 71 -7.74 -7.83 -9.70
CA SER A 71 -8.77 -6.81 -9.94
C SER A 71 -8.18 -5.41 -9.79
N ARG A 72 -8.74 -4.44 -10.50
CA ARG A 72 -8.21 -3.07 -10.47
C ARG A 72 -8.25 -2.44 -9.08
N ALA A 73 -9.32 -2.72 -8.33
CA ALA A 73 -9.44 -2.31 -6.93
C ALA A 73 -8.35 -2.96 -6.05
N GLN A 74 -8.06 -4.24 -6.28
CA GLN A 74 -7.00 -4.95 -5.58
C GLN A 74 -5.62 -4.40 -5.97
N GLN A 75 -5.38 -4.09 -7.25
CA GLN A 75 -4.15 -3.42 -7.70
C GLN A 75 -3.96 -2.07 -7.02
N LEU A 76 -5.01 -1.26 -6.87
CA LEU A 76 -4.95 0.02 -6.16
C LEU A 76 -4.61 -0.19 -4.68
N LYS A 77 -5.25 -1.16 -4.01
CA LYS A 77 -4.94 -1.51 -2.62
C LYS A 77 -3.46 -1.89 -2.47
N THR A 78 -3.00 -2.83 -3.30
CA THR A 78 -1.62 -3.30 -3.28
C THR A 78 -0.65 -2.16 -3.57
N LEU A 79 -0.92 -1.32 -4.57
CA LEU A 79 -0.09 -0.16 -4.87
C LEU A 79 0.02 0.78 -3.65
N LEU A 80 -1.09 1.13 -3.00
CA LEU A 80 -1.08 1.96 -1.79
C LEU A 80 -0.28 1.31 -0.64
N HIS A 81 -0.36 0.00 -0.49
CA HIS A 81 0.42 -0.77 0.49
C HIS A 81 1.92 -0.66 0.20
N GLU A 82 2.35 -0.93 -1.03
CA GLU A 82 3.77 -0.84 -1.41
C GLU A 82 4.31 0.60 -1.36
N VAL A 83 3.48 1.60 -1.67
CA VAL A 83 3.82 3.01 -1.47
C VAL A 83 3.99 3.32 0.01
N ALA A 84 3.16 2.77 0.90
CA ALA A 84 3.36 2.93 2.33
C ALA A 84 4.69 2.31 2.81
N HIS A 85 5.12 1.19 2.23
CA HIS A 85 6.47 0.66 2.44
C HIS A 85 7.55 1.63 1.97
N TYR A 86 7.44 2.19 0.77
CA TYR A 86 8.38 3.20 0.28
C TYR A 86 8.49 4.42 1.23
N TYR A 87 7.38 4.96 1.73
CA TYR A 87 7.38 6.12 2.63
C TYR A 87 7.82 5.79 4.07
N SER A 88 7.86 4.51 4.43
CA SER A 88 8.34 4.03 5.72
C SER A 88 9.78 3.49 5.67
N GLU A 89 10.31 3.22 4.47
CA GLU A 89 11.69 2.82 4.26
C GLU A 89 12.65 3.90 4.80
N GLY A 90 13.63 3.47 5.60
CA GLY A 90 14.59 4.35 6.25
C GLY A 90 14.11 5.06 7.52
N VAL A 91 12.81 5.03 7.84
CA VAL A 91 12.28 5.59 9.10
C VAL A 91 12.38 4.58 10.25
N PHE A 92 12.34 3.29 9.94
CA PHE A 92 12.15 2.25 10.95
C PHE A 92 12.98 1.00 10.66
N ARG A 93 13.96 0.69 11.51
CA ARG A 93 14.41 -0.71 11.73
C ARG A 93 13.42 -1.37 12.68
N ILE A 94 12.17 -1.55 12.22
CA ILE A 94 11.09 -2.14 13.02
C ILE A 94 10.89 -3.61 12.65
N PRO A 95 10.32 -4.41 13.57
CA PRO A 95 9.87 -5.76 13.25
C PRO A 95 8.97 -5.76 12.01
N ARG A 96 9.10 -6.80 11.18
CA ARG A 96 8.29 -6.94 9.97
C ARG A 96 6.79 -6.81 10.25
N ALA A 97 6.30 -7.43 11.32
CA ALA A 97 4.89 -7.35 11.71
C ALA A 97 4.40 -5.90 11.91
N ASP A 98 5.26 -5.03 12.45
CA ASP A 98 4.95 -3.61 12.62
C ASP A 98 4.94 -2.88 11.27
N ALA A 99 5.91 -3.19 10.40
CA ALA A 99 5.98 -2.60 9.06
C ALA A 99 4.74 -2.92 8.22
N GLU A 100 4.32 -4.20 8.20
CA GLU A 100 3.11 -4.67 7.52
C GLU A 100 1.85 -4.02 8.12
N THR A 101 1.80 -3.90 9.46
CA THR A 101 0.69 -3.21 10.15
C THR A 101 0.60 -1.74 9.75
N ILE A 102 1.74 -1.05 9.65
CA ILE A 102 1.78 0.33 9.18
C ILE A 102 1.32 0.41 7.73
N ALA A 103 1.85 -0.43 6.85
CA ALA A 103 1.56 -0.38 5.41
C ALA A 103 0.07 -0.60 5.13
N GLU A 104 -0.53 -1.64 5.70
CA GLU A 104 -1.97 -1.91 5.57
C GLU A 104 -2.83 -0.80 6.17
N SER A 105 -2.46 -0.29 7.36
CA SER A 105 -3.22 0.79 8.02
C SER A 105 -3.17 2.10 7.23
N VAL A 106 -2.02 2.42 6.64
CA VAL A 106 -1.81 3.59 5.80
C VAL A 106 -2.60 3.47 4.50
N ALA A 107 -2.51 2.33 3.80
CA ALA A 107 -3.26 2.08 2.58
C ALA A 107 -4.77 2.24 2.80
N PHE A 108 -5.27 1.70 3.92
CA PHE A 108 -6.65 1.88 4.33
C PHE A 108 -7.01 3.36 4.61
N THR A 109 -6.19 4.05 5.40
CA THR A 109 -6.42 5.46 5.77
C THR A 109 -6.50 6.35 4.52
N ILE A 110 -5.60 6.14 3.56
CA ILE A 110 -5.60 6.87 2.29
C ILE A 110 -6.87 6.53 1.48
N GLY A 111 -7.21 5.25 1.34
CA GLY A 111 -8.43 4.84 0.64
C GLY A 111 -9.70 5.46 1.25
N ALA A 112 -9.79 5.48 2.58
CA ALA A 112 -10.89 6.11 3.30
C ALA A 112 -10.95 7.63 3.11
N HIS A 113 -9.80 8.32 3.13
CA HIS A 113 -9.73 9.79 2.93
C HIS A 113 -10.23 10.22 1.55
N PHE A 114 -9.87 9.48 0.49
CA PHE A 114 -10.25 9.80 -0.88
C PHE A 114 -11.57 9.16 -1.34
N GLY A 115 -12.39 8.67 -0.40
CA GLY A 115 -13.76 8.23 -0.68
C GLY A 115 -13.87 6.89 -1.40
N PHE A 116 -12.91 5.98 -1.21
CA PHE A 116 -13.09 4.60 -1.65
C PHE A 116 -14.26 4.00 -0.83
N ASP A 117 -15.32 3.57 -1.51
CA ASP A 117 -16.29 2.66 -0.91
C ASP A 117 -15.54 1.35 -0.62
N THR A 118 -14.93 1.29 0.57
CA THR A 118 -14.28 0.10 1.13
C THR A 118 -15.31 -1.00 1.43
N GLY A 119 -16.53 -0.88 0.89
CA GLY A 119 -17.72 -1.61 1.26
C GLY A 119 -18.15 -1.22 2.66
N THR A 120 -19.43 -1.38 2.94
CA THR A 120 -20.09 -1.23 4.25
C THR A 120 -19.60 -2.22 5.33
N ARG A 121 -18.36 -2.73 5.22
CA ARG A 121 -17.67 -3.66 6.13
C ARG A 121 -16.34 -3.12 6.66
N SER A 122 -16.03 -1.84 6.48
CA SER A 122 -14.71 -1.27 6.80
C SER A 122 -14.48 -0.91 8.28
N PHE A 123 -15.52 -0.86 9.12
CA PHE A 123 -15.34 -0.80 10.58
C PHE A 123 -14.86 -2.13 11.20
N PRO A 124 -15.28 -3.32 10.72
CA PRO A 124 -14.70 -4.60 11.10
C PRO A 124 -13.19 -4.76 10.85
N TYR A 125 -12.58 -4.04 9.90
CA TYR A 125 -11.17 -4.28 9.55
C TYR A 125 -10.21 -3.72 10.61
N VAL A 126 -10.40 -2.47 11.05
CA VAL A 126 -9.65 -1.91 12.20
C VAL A 126 -9.81 -2.76 13.47
N ALA A 127 -10.98 -3.41 13.62
CA ALA A 127 -11.23 -4.38 14.68
C ALA A 127 -10.56 -5.76 14.46
N LEU A 128 -10.31 -6.18 13.22
CA LEU A 128 -9.53 -7.40 12.90
C LEU A 128 -8.04 -7.22 13.26
N TRP A 129 -7.48 -6.03 13.07
CA TRP A 129 -6.13 -5.65 13.53
C TRP A 129 -6.04 -5.51 15.05
N ALA A 130 -7.18 -5.36 15.74
CA ALA A 130 -7.22 -5.35 17.20
C ALA A 130 -6.88 -6.71 17.84
N LYS A 131 -6.67 -7.79 17.05
CA LYS A 131 -6.08 -9.04 17.56
C LYS A 131 -4.75 -8.80 18.27
N ASP A 132 -4.00 -7.78 17.86
CA ASP A 132 -2.91 -7.23 18.66
C ASP A 132 -3.05 -5.70 18.76
N LYS A 133 -4.11 -5.28 19.45
CA LYS A 133 -4.38 -3.86 19.79
C LYS A 133 -3.11 -3.12 20.24
N LYS A 134 -2.18 -3.81 20.91
CA LYS A 134 -0.90 -3.25 21.35
C LYS A 134 0.02 -2.88 20.19
N VAL A 135 0.09 -3.69 19.13
CA VAL A 135 0.88 -3.39 17.92
C VAL A 135 0.28 -2.18 17.20
N LEU A 136 -1.05 -2.11 17.07
CA LEU A 136 -1.71 -0.95 16.48
C LEU A 136 -1.49 0.32 17.31
N GLU A 137 -1.68 0.25 18.63
CA GLU A 137 -1.45 1.37 19.55
C GLU A 137 0.00 1.85 19.51
N ALA A 138 0.97 0.93 19.49
CA ALA A 138 2.38 1.25 19.39
C ALA A 138 2.75 1.94 18.07
N ASN A 139 2.08 1.57 16.97
CA ASN A 139 2.37 2.09 15.63
C ASN A 139 1.48 3.26 15.20
N LEU A 140 0.48 3.66 16.00
CA LEU A 140 -0.49 4.70 15.62
C LEU A 140 0.17 6.03 15.23
N ALA A 141 1.24 6.42 15.94
CA ALA A 141 2.00 7.62 15.61
C ALA A 141 2.71 7.52 14.25
N ALA A 142 3.26 6.35 13.93
CA ALA A 142 3.89 6.06 12.65
C ALA A 142 2.86 6.06 11.52
N ILE A 143 1.73 5.37 11.72
CA ILE A 143 0.60 5.32 10.78
C ILE A 143 0.13 6.73 10.44
N ARG A 144 -0.16 7.56 11.45
CA ARG A 144 -0.60 8.95 11.24
C ARG A 144 0.42 9.77 10.46
N LYS A 145 1.71 9.64 10.80
CA LYS A 145 2.79 10.37 10.14
C LYS A 145 2.96 9.97 8.67
N VAL A 146 2.94 8.67 8.38
CA VAL A 146 3.11 8.15 7.02
C VAL A 146 1.88 8.46 6.18
N ALA A 147 0.67 8.20 6.69
CA ALA A 147 -0.57 8.53 6.00
C ALA A 147 -0.67 10.03 5.69
N GLY A 148 -0.38 10.91 6.66
CA GLY A 148 -0.39 12.36 6.46
C GLY A 148 0.58 12.80 5.35
N LYS A 149 1.81 12.28 5.36
CA LYS A 149 2.78 12.58 4.28
C LYS A 149 2.29 12.19 2.89
N ILE A 150 1.67 11.01 2.76
CA ILE A 150 1.20 10.53 1.45
C ILE A 150 -0.03 11.33 1.02
N ILE A 151 -0.96 11.61 1.93
CA ILE A 151 -2.14 12.45 1.65
C ILE A 151 -1.70 13.84 1.18
N ASP A 152 -0.80 14.51 1.92
CA ASP A 152 -0.28 15.83 1.57
C ASP A 152 0.38 15.81 0.18
N ALA A 153 1.15 14.76 -0.12
CA ALA A 153 1.83 14.61 -1.40
C ALA A 153 0.85 14.37 -2.56
N LEU A 154 -0.22 13.60 -2.33
CA LEU A 154 -1.28 13.36 -3.30
C LEU A 154 -2.11 14.62 -3.58
N GLU A 155 -2.45 15.39 -2.56
CA GLU A 155 -3.18 16.66 -2.69
C GLU A 155 -2.34 17.70 -3.44
N GLN A 156 -1.04 17.81 -3.13
CA GLN A 156 -0.12 18.68 -3.89
C GLN A 156 0.04 18.24 -5.35
N THR A 157 0.06 16.93 -5.60
CA THR A 157 0.11 16.37 -6.95
C THR A 157 -1.14 16.72 -7.74
N ALA A 158 -2.32 16.60 -7.12
CA ALA A 158 -3.59 17.01 -7.73
C ALA A 158 -3.56 18.50 -8.14
N ASN A 159 -3.08 19.38 -7.26
CA ASN A 159 -2.97 20.81 -7.57
C ASN A 159 -2.02 21.11 -8.75
N LYS A 160 -0.93 20.35 -8.90
CA LYS A 160 -0.01 20.47 -10.04
C LYS A 160 -0.62 19.97 -11.35
N MET A 161 -1.43 18.92 -11.30
CA MET A 161 -2.13 18.38 -12.48
C MET A 161 -3.26 19.31 -12.95
N THR A 162 -3.91 20.04 -12.04
CA THR A 162 -4.96 21.01 -12.38
C THR A 162 -4.44 22.41 -12.72
N GLY A 163 -3.19 22.73 -12.37
CA GLY A 163 -2.58 24.05 -12.52
C GLY A 163 -1.93 24.34 -13.88
N VAL A 164 -2.22 23.52 -14.91
CA VAL A 164 -1.85 23.80 -16.30
C VAL A 164 -3.12 23.99 -17.10
N ALA A 165 -3.68 25.20 -17.03
CA ALA A 165 -4.69 25.73 -17.94
C ALA A 165 -4.40 27.22 -18.17
#